data_AF-A0A442XG87-F1
#
_entry.id   AF-A0A442XG87-F1
#
_cell.length_a   1.000
_cell.length_b   1.000
_cell.length_c   1.000
_cell.angle_alpha   90.00
_cell.angle_beta   90.00
_cell.angle_gamma   90.00
#
_symmetry.space_group_name_H-M   'P 1'
#
loop_
_entity.id
_entity.type
_entity.pdbx_description
1 polymer ?
#
loop_
_entity_poly.entity_id
_entity_poly.type
_entity_poly.pdbx_seq_one_letter_code
_entity_poly.pdbx_strand_id
1 'polypeptide(L)'
;MPNTNVRAAAEGLPAINRRRMLLGLAAASTAAAAITAASAAGCASVENPELVRLGNRLPEAAAEYRAALEEIEWIAAEWKHRWPLAPDEITLARGSYTDAERDIVGRLLKRPGEEQARCVRDVENLTAILGWDRPLRKNASEGMRARRADWLVRRKHELKLGKAYHAETARLRKASGIELAKARAAAAKKSLSDLVTAIMEQPGTTMEGMLIKAQAVATFNKAIARKYPFEAELWAAQLAASVLQLASAGDASA
;
A
#
# COMPACT_ATOMS: atom_id res chain seq x y z
N MET A 1 18.70 -34.23 -59.60
CA MET A 1 18.71 -33.68 -58.22
C MET A 1 19.56 -32.42 -58.26
N PRO A 2 19.10 -31.23 -57.80
CA PRO A 2 18.63 -31.00 -56.43
C PRO A 2 17.51 -29.93 -56.23
N ASN A 3 17.02 -29.89 -54.99
CA ASN A 3 16.42 -28.81 -54.18
C ASN A 3 15.17 -28.04 -54.65
N THR A 4 14.04 -28.55 -54.18
CA THR A 4 12.75 -27.87 -53.99
C THR A 4 12.89 -26.74 -52.96
N ASN A 5 12.55 -25.50 -53.36
CA ASN A 5 12.39 -24.39 -52.43
C ASN A 5 11.02 -24.44 -51.76
N VAL A 6 11.03 -24.50 -50.43
CA VAL A 6 9.86 -24.37 -49.55
C VAL A 6 9.39 -22.92 -49.53
N ARG A 7 8.09 -22.68 -49.73
CA ARG A 7 7.39 -21.49 -49.23
C ARG A 7 6.24 -21.95 -48.33
N ALA A 8 6.27 -21.46 -47.09
CA ALA A 8 5.22 -21.64 -46.11
C ALA A 8 3.93 -20.91 -46.55
N ALA A 9 2.82 -21.63 -46.62
CA ALA A 9 1.49 -21.04 -46.73
C ALA A 9 0.86 -21.02 -45.33
N ALA A 10 0.98 -19.88 -44.66
CA ALA A 10 0.21 -19.58 -43.47
C ALA A 10 -1.24 -19.25 -43.88
N GLU A 11 -2.18 -19.89 -43.19
CA GLU A 11 -3.43 -19.29 -42.72
C GLU A 11 -4.55 -19.00 -43.73
N GLY A 12 -5.44 -19.99 -43.89
CA GLY A 12 -6.84 -19.79 -44.25
C GLY A 12 -7.75 -20.16 -43.09
N LEU A 13 -7.78 -19.36 -42.02
CA LEU A 13 -8.80 -19.47 -40.97
C LEU A 13 -10.19 -19.18 -41.59
N PRO A 14 -11.24 -19.96 -41.26
CA PRO A 14 -12.57 -19.68 -41.77
C PRO A 14 -13.04 -18.32 -41.23
N ALA A 15 -13.36 -17.42 -42.16
CA ALA A 15 -13.88 -16.09 -41.85
C ALA A 15 -15.13 -16.21 -40.96
N ILE A 16 -14.99 -15.74 -39.72
CA ILE A 16 -16.05 -15.72 -38.71
C ILE A 16 -17.10 -14.71 -39.17
N ASN A 17 -18.15 -15.23 -39.81
CA ASN A 17 -19.28 -14.45 -40.29
C ASN A 17 -20.19 -14.07 -39.12
N ARG A 18 -20.40 -12.76 -38.89
CA ARG A 18 -21.26 -12.21 -37.82
C ARG A 18 -22.67 -12.83 -37.79
N ARG A 19 -23.20 -13.24 -38.95
CA ARG A 19 -24.50 -13.95 -39.07
C ARG A 19 -24.50 -15.35 -38.43
N ARG A 20 -23.39 -16.08 -38.45
CA ARG A 20 -23.27 -17.39 -37.78
C ARG A 20 -23.17 -17.27 -36.27
N MET A 21 -22.54 -16.20 -35.77
CA MET A 21 -22.49 -15.89 -34.34
C MET A 21 -23.87 -15.54 -33.77
N LEU A 22 -24.70 -14.80 -34.50
CA LEU A 22 -26.06 -14.45 -34.07
C LEU A 22 -27.02 -15.65 -34.09
N LEU A 23 -26.85 -16.59 -35.02
CA LEU A 23 -27.63 -17.84 -35.03
C LEU A 23 -27.23 -18.78 -33.88
N GLY A 24 -25.96 -18.80 -33.49
CA GLY A 24 -25.51 -19.49 -32.28
C GLY A 24 -26.11 -18.90 -31.00
N LEU A 25 -26.31 -17.57 -30.96
CA LEU A 25 -26.94 -16.87 -29.83
C LEU A 25 -28.46 -17.11 -29.73
N ALA A 26 -29.14 -17.30 -30.86
CA ALA A 26 -30.57 -17.59 -30.91
C ALA A 26 -30.91 -19.04 -30.46
N ALA A 27 -30.09 -20.01 -30.86
CA ALA A 27 -30.27 -21.41 -30.43
C ALA A 27 -29.96 -21.61 -28.93
N ALA A 28 -28.97 -20.86 -28.39
CA ALA A 28 -28.72 -20.81 -26.95
C ALA A 28 -29.86 -20.14 -26.17
N SER A 29 -30.57 -19.18 -26.77
CA SER A 29 -31.70 -18.47 -26.13
C SER A 29 -32.95 -19.35 -25.98
N THR A 30 -33.21 -20.29 -26.89
CA THR A 30 -34.34 -21.23 -26.77
C THR A 30 -34.09 -22.39 -25.80
N ALA A 31 -32.84 -22.84 -25.64
CA ALA A 31 -32.48 -23.80 -24.60
C ALA A 31 -32.50 -23.15 -23.20
N ALA A 32 -32.03 -21.89 -23.09
CA ALA A 32 -32.11 -21.12 -21.86
C ALA A 32 -33.57 -20.85 -21.42
N ALA A 33 -34.50 -20.62 -22.36
CA ALA A 33 -35.92 -20.40 -22.04
C ALA A 33 -36.59 -21.63 -21.39
N ALA A 34 -36.25 -22.84 -21.84
CA ALA A 34 -36.77 -24.09 -21.26
C ALA A 34 -36.17 -24.37 -19.87
N ILE A 35 -34.89 -24.03 -19.66
CA ILE A 35 -34.23 -24.12 -18.34
C ILE A 35 -34.81 -23.09 -17.37
N THR A 36 -35.13 -21.87 -17.82
CA THR A 36 -35.76 -20.85 -16.97
C THR A 36 -37.20 -21.19 -16.59
N ALA A 37 -37.96 -21.87 -17.45
CA ALA A 37 -39.33 -22.28 -17.13
C ALA A 37 -39.38 -23.44 -16.13
N ALA A 38 -38.41 -24.36 -16.16
CA ALA A 38 -38.27 -25.41 -15.15
C ALA A 38 -37.67 -24.86 -13.82
N SER A 39 -36.81 -23.85 -13.89
CA SER A 39 -36.25 -23.15 -12.71
C SER A 39 -37.24 -22.21 -12.03
N ALA A 40 -38.30 -21.74 -12.70
CA ALA A 40 -39.28 -20.84 -12.10
C ALA A 40 -40.17 -21.50 -11.02
N ALA A 41 -40.06 -22.83 -10.84
CA ALA A 41 -40.73 -23.58 -9.78
C ALA A 41 -39.85 -23.76 -8.51
N GLY A 42 -38.59 -23.32 -8.53
CA GLY A 42 -37.72 -23.24 -7.34
C GLY A 42 -37.34 -21.79 -7.09
N CYS A 43 -37.65 -21.27 -5.91
CA CYS A 43 -37.31 -19.91 -5.46
C CYS A 43 -35.99 -19.42 -6.06
N ALA A 44 -35.99 -18.28 -6.78
CA ALA A 44 -34.77 -17.61 -7.18
C ALA A 44 -33.85 -17.53 -5.95
N SER A 45 -32.64 -18.11 -6.05
CA SER A 45 -31.70 -18.15 -4.94
C SER A 45 -31.44 -16.71 -4.49
N VAL A 46 -32.01 -16.34 -3.34
CA VAL A 46 -31.78 -15.04 -2.71
C VAL A 46 -30.38 -15.10 -2.12
N GLU A 47 -29.52 -14.18 -2.54
CA GLU A 47 -28.15 -14.07 -2.01
C GLU A 47 -28.17 -13.83 -0.49
N ASN A 48 -27.09 -14.19 0.18
CA ASN A 48 -26.90 -13.94 1.60
C ASN A 48 -27.10 -12.44 1.92
N PRO A 49 -28.14 -12.08 2.70
CA PRO A 49 -28.46 -10.68 2.99
C PRO A 49 -27.33 -9.96 3.76
N GLU A 50 -26.55 -10.70 4.57
CA GLU A 50 -25.38 -10.12 5.24
C GLU A 50 -24.25 -9.81 4.26
N LEU A 51 -24.04 -10.64 3.23
CA LEU A 51 -23.06 -10.35 2.18
C LEU A 51 -23.42 -9.07 1.41
N VAL A 52 -24.70 -8.92 1.04
CA VAL A 52 -25.21 -7.69 0.40
C VAL A 52 -25.06 -6.48 1.32
N ARG A 53 -25.44 -6.60 2.59
CA ARG A 53 -25.32 -5.53 3.59
C ARG A 53 -23.87 -5.08 3.78
N LEU A 54 -22.92 -6.02 3.87
CA LEU A 54 -21.50 -5.71 3.99
C LEU A 54 -20.94 -5.11 2.70
N GLY A 55 -21.33 -5.64 1.54
CA GLY A 55 -20.96 -5.10 0.22
C GLY A 55 -21.35 -3.63 0.06
N ASN A 56 -22.56 -3.26 0.50
CA ASN A 56 -23.06 -1.89 0.44
C ASN A 56 -22.26 -0.89 1.30
N ARG A 57 -21.48 -1.36 2.28
CA ARG A 57 -20.61 -0.51 3.12
C ARG A 57 -19.23 -0.24 2.51
N LEU A 58 -18.84 -0.99 1.47
CA LEU A 58 -17.52 -0.86 0.85
C LEU A 58 -17.22 0.55 0.31
N PRO A 59 -18.14 1.23 -0.42
CA PRO A 59 -17.83 2.54 -0.98
C PRO A 59 -17.54 3.59 0.10
N GLU A 60 -18.30 3.55 1.20
CA GLU A 60 -18.14 4.46 2.33
C GLU A 60 -16.79 4.23 3.04
N ALA A 61 -16.48 2.98 3.39
CA ALA A 61 -15.21 2.64 4.04
C ALA A 61 -13.99 3.00 3.16
N ALA A 62 -14.10 2.79 1.85
CA ALA A 62 -13.05 3.15 0.90
C ALA A 62 -12.92 4.67 0.73
N ALA A 63 -14.03 5.41 0.78
CA ALA A 63 -14.02 6.88 0.73
C ALA A 63 -13.40 7.47 2.00
N GLU A 64 -13.72 6.94 3.17
CA GLU A 64 -13.14 7.39 4.44
C GLU A 64 -11.62 7.21 4.47
N TYR A 65 -11.12 6.04 4.06
CA TYR A 65 -9.68 5.82 3.99
C TYR A 65 -8.99 6.77 3.00
N ARG A 66 -9.60 7.02 1.84
CA ARG A 66 -9.06 7.97 0.84
C ARG A 66 -9.03 9.40 1.39
N ALA A 67 -10.11 9.84 2.02
CA ALA A 67 -10.19 11.15 2.65
C ALA A 67 -9.11 11.33 3.74
N ALA A 68 -8.83 10.28 4.53
CA ALA A 68 -7.76 10.31 5.52
C ALA A 68 -6.35 10.40 4.88
N LEU A 69 -6.14 9.80 3.71
CA LEU A 69 -4.89 9.98 2.96
C LEU A 69 -4.76 11.38 2.36
N GLU A 70 -5.86 11.92 1.81
CA GLU A 70 -5.90 13.30 1.29
C GLU A 70 -5.64 14.33 2.39
N GLU A 71 -6.14 14.10 3.60
CA GLU A 71 -5.85 14.91 4.79
C GLU A 71 -4.34 14.90 5.11
N ILE A 72 -3.68 13.74 5.05
CA ILE A 72 -2.23 13.63 5.23
C ILE A 72 -1.48 14.43 4.16
N GLU A 73 -1.88 14.34 2.89
CA GLU A 73 -1.25 15.10 1.80
C GLU A 73 -1.47 16.61 1.95
N TRP A 74 -2.66 17.02 2.39
CA TRP A 74 -2.97 18.41 2.66
C TRP A 74 -2.07 18.97 3.78
N ILE A 75 -1.95 18.25 4.91
CA ILE A 75 -1.03 18.63 5.99
C ILE A 75 0.42 18.68 5.48
N ALA A 76 0.84 17.72 4.65
CA ALA A 76 2.17 17.72 4.07
C ALA A 76 2.44 18.99 3.25
N ALA A 77 1.51 19.36 2.37
CA ALA A 77 1.62 20.54 1.53
C ALA A 77 1.60 21.84 2.35
N GLU A 78 0.67 21.96 3.30
CA GLU A 78 0.53 23.13 4.16
C GLU A 78 1.77 23.35 5.01
N TRP A 79 2.38 22.30 5.56
CA TRP A 79 3.53 22.44 6.46
C TRP A 79 4.88 22.37 5.76
N LYS A 80 4.93 22.03 4.46
CA LYS A 80 6.16 21.91 3.68
C LYS A 80 7.05 23.16 3.77
N HIS A 81 6.45 24.34 3.68
CA HIS A 81 7.17 25.61 3.69
C HIS A 81 7.71 26.01 5.08
N ARG A 82 7.18 25.40 6.16
CA ARG A 82 7.59 25.66 7.55
C ARG A 82 8.56 24.60 8.08
N TRP A 83 8.71 23.49 7.36
CA TRP A 83 9.56 22.40 7.79
C TRP A 83 11.04 22.77 7.65
N PRO A 84 11.83 22.79 8.74
CA PRO A 84 13.23 23.17 8.68
C PRO A 84 14.06 22.08 8.01
N LEU A 85 15.11 22.50 7.30
CA LEU A 85 16.18 21.59 6.89
C LEU A 85 17.18 21.43 8.04
N ALA A 86 17.73 20.23 8.19
CA ALA A 86 18.79 19.97 9.14
C ALA A 86 20.05 20.79 8.79
N PRO A 87 20.72 21.43 9.76
CA PRO A 87 21.99 22.12 9.52
C PRO A 87 23.04 21.19 8.89
N ASP A 88 23.86 21.74 7.98
CA ASP A 88 24.84 20.95 7.22
C ASP A 88 25.84 20.24 8.13
N GLU A 89 26.19 20.85 9.27
CA GLU A 89 27.11 20.35 10.28
C GLU A 89 26.64 19.04 10.93
N ILE A 90 25.32 18.82 10.98
CA ILE A 90 24.72 17.60 11.52
C ILE A 90 24.26 16.64 10.42
N THR A 91 24.54 16.95 9.15
CA THR A 91 24.18 16.09 8.02
C THR A 91 25.36 15.33 7.43
N LEU A 92 25.05 14.19 6.82
CA LEU A 92 25.97 13.37 6.05
C LEU A 92 25.39 13.14 4.65
N ALA A 93 26.24 13.25 3.62
CA ALA A 93 25.82 13.20 2.21
C ALA A 93 25.15 11.89 1.79
N ARG A 94 25.45 10.80 2.49
CA ARG A 94 24.76 9.52 2.36
C ARG A 94 24.45 8.99 3.73
N GLY A 95 23.31 8.35 3.85
CA GLY A 95 23.19 7.32 4.86
C GLY A 95 22.05 6.38 4.54
N SER A 96 21.65 5.66 5.57
CA SER A 96 20.77 4.53 5.44
C SER A 96 19.30 4.97 5.48
N TYR A 97 18.42 4.01 5.24
CA TYR A 97 16.99 4.27 5.34
C TYR A 97 16.56 4.75 6.73
N THR A 98 17.28 4.39 7.80
CA THR A 98 16.87 4.68 9.18
C THR A 98 17.24 6.08 9.66
N ASP A 99 18.36 6.62 9.20
CA ASP A 99 18.92 7.92 9.62
C ASP A 99 18.70 9.04 8.59
N ALA A 100 18.06 8.74 7.46
CA ALA A 100 17.71 9.72 6.46
C ALA A 100 16.80 10.84 7.00
N GLU A 101 17.06 12.07 6.54
CA GLU A 101 16.26 13.24 6.78
C GLU A 101 14.84 13.02 6.25
N ARG A 102 13.84 13.40 7.05
CA ARG A 102 12.43 13.14 6.75
C ARG A 102 11.60 14.40 6.83
N ASP A 103 10.55 14.44 6.01
CA ASP A 103 9.52 15.48 6.05
C ASP A 103 8.58 15.29 7.27
N ILE A 104 7.55 16.14 7.33
CA ILE A 104 6.57 16.12 8.41
C ILE A 104 5.78 14.79 8.47
N VAL A 105 5.52 14.17 7.32
CA VAL A 105 4.80 12.90 7.20
C VAL A 105 5.72 11.72 7.51
N GLY A 106 7.04 11.89 7.38
CA GLY A 106 8.04 10.85 7.57
C GLY A 106 8.57 10.28 6.26
N ARG A 107 8.34 10.92 5.11
CA ARG A 107 8.91 10.54 3.81
C ARG A 107 10.35 11.03 3.73
N LEU A 108 11.16 10.38 2.91
CA LEU A 108 12.55 10.81 2.67
C LEU A 108 12.56 12.22 2.07
N LEU A 109 13.25 13.14 2.75
CA LEU A 109 13.39 14.52 2.31
C LEU A 109 14.60 14.64 1.39
N LYS A 110 14.34 14.95 0.12
CA LYS A 110 15.40 15.27 -0.85
C LYS A 110 15.60 16.78 -0.90
N ARG A 111 16.83 17.21 -0.75
CA ARG A 111 17.20 18.62 -0.84
C ARG A 111 17.21 19.07 -2.30
N PRO A 112 16.92 20.34 -2.60
CA PRO A 112 17.03 20.87 -3.95
C PRO A 112 18.42 20.59 -4.55
N GLY A 113 18.47 19.94 -5.71
CA GLY A 113 19.72 19.57 -6.39
C GLY A 113 20.36 18.25 -5.96
N GLU A 114 19.78 17.53 -4.99
CA GLU A 114 20.30 16.24 -4.53
C GLU A 114 19.39 15.07 -4.93
N GLU A 115 19.99 14.01 -5.48
CA GLU A 115 19.24 12.81 -5.86
C GLU A 115 18.83 11.95 -4.66
N GLN A 116 19.61 12.03 -3.58
CA GLN A 116 19.48 11.21 -2.36
C GLN A 116 19.15 12.09 -1.15
N ALA A 117 18.44 11.52 -0.18
CA ALA A 117 18.22 12.19 1.10
C ALA A 117 19.52 12.13 1.92
N ARG A 118 19.88 13.25 2.55
CA ARG A 118 20.98 13.28 3.53
C ARG A 118 20.55 12.55 4.79
N CYS A 119 21.53 12.15 5.59
CA CYS A 119 21.27 11.59 6.91
C CYS A 119 21.56 12.59 8.01
N VAL A 120 20.72 12.59 9.04
CA VAL A 120 20.85 13.45 10.20
C VAL A 120 21.52 12.64 11.30
N ARG A 121 22.58 13.22 11.90
CA ARG A 121 23.27 12.56 13.01
C ARG A 121 22.32 12.33 14.19
N ASP A 122 22.30 11.09 14.64
CA ASP A 122 21.51 10.71 15.80
C ASP A 122 22.03 11.38 17.08
N VAL A 123 21.12 12.08 17.75
CA VAL A 123 21.35 12.78 19.02
C VAL A 123 21.65 11.79 20.15
N GLU A 124 21.04 10.61 20.15
CA GLU A 124 21.29 9.57 21.17
C GLU A 124 22.70 9.03 21.03
N ASN A 125 23.10 8.63 19.82
CA ASN A 125 24.47 8.22 19.53
C ASN A 125 25.50 9.31 19.87
N LEU A 126 25.26 10.58 19.50
CA LEU A 126 26.16 11.68 19.87
C LEU A 126 26.26 11.88 21.39
N THR A 127 25.15 11.71 22.11
CA THR A 127 25.11 11.77 23.58
C THR A 127 25.89 10.62 24.19
N ALA A 128 25.72 9.39 23.69
CA ALA A 128 26.45 8.22 24.15
C ALA A 128 27.96 8.35 23.89
N ILE A 129 28.35 8.81 22.69
CA ILE A 129 29.75 9.07 22.34
C ILE A 129 30.41 10.05 23.30
N LEU A 130 29.71 11.14 23.66
CA LEU A 130 30.22 12.12 24.63
C LEU A 130 30.21 11.57 26.07
N GLY A 131 29.25 10.70 26.42
CA GLY A 131 29.19 10.05 27.72
C GLY A 131 30.27 8.98 27.94
N TRP A 132 30.74 8.35 26.87
CA TRP A 132 31.81 7.34 26.91
C TRP A 132 33.21 7.91 26.65
N ASP A 133 33.33 9.22 26.44
CA ASP A 133 34.62 9.87 26.26
C ASP A 133 35.51 9.66 27.50
N ARG A 134 36.70 9.12 27.28
CA ARG A 134 37.67 8.82 28.35
C ARG A 134 38.79 9.85 28.35
N PRO A 135 39.30 10.22 29.53
CA PRO A 135 40.47 11.10 29.61
C PRO A 135 41.67 10.46 28.91
N LEU A 136 42.49 11.29 28.27
CA LEU A 136 43.75 10.84 27.68
C LEU A 136 44.72 10.37 28.77
N ARG A 137 45.65 9.49 28.39
CA ARG A 137 46.78 9.10 29.25
C ARG A 137 47.63 10.32 29.59
N LYS A 138 48.25 10.32 30.78
CA LYS A 138 49.06 11.45 31.28
C LYS A 138 50.21 11.86 30.35
N ASN A 139 50.76 10.91 29.59
CA ASN A 139 51.86 11.12 28.63
C ASN A 139 51.39 11.44 27.20
N ALA A 140 50.13 11.81 26.99
CA ALA A 140 49.61 12.16 25.67
C ALA A 140 50.31 13.41 25.11
N SER A 141 50.72 13.32 23.84
CA SER A 141 51.33 14.44 23.12
C SER A 141 50.40 15.64 23.05
N GLU A 142 50.96 16.83 22.91
CA GLU A 142 50.20 18.06 22.78
C GLU A 142 49.24 18.02 21.57
N GLY A 143 49.70 17.49 20.44
CA GLY A 143 48.85 17.30 19.26
C GLY A 143 47.66 16.35 19.51
N MET A 144 47.81 15.32 20.34
CA MET A 144 46.69 14.45 20.71
C MET A 144 45.70 15.17 21.63
N ARG A 145 46.21 15.98 22.57
CA ARG A 145 45.38 16.81 23.46
C ARG A 145 44.58 17.85 22.66
N ALA A 146 45.21 18.54 21.71
CA ALA A 146 44.55 19.50 20.83
C ALA A 146 43.46 18.84 19.98
N ARG A 147 43.76 17.73 19.29
CA ARG A 147 42.75 17.00 18.49
C ARG A 147 41.55 16.54 19.31
N ARG A 148 41.75 16.07 20.55
CA ARG A 148 40.64 15.70 21.42
C ARG A 148 39.81 16.91 21.85
N ALA A 149 40.46 18.03 22.17
CA ALA A 149 39.76 19.27 22.51
C ALA A 149 38.88 19.74 21.34
N ASP A 150 39.44 19.78 20.14
CA ASP A 150 38.72 20.15 18.91
C ASP A 150 37.54 19.20 18.63
N TRP A 151 37.79 17.89 18.78
CA TRP A 151 36.75 16.88 18.63
C TRP A 151 35.61 17.08 19.64
N LEU A 152 35.93 17.36 20.91
CA LEU A 152 34.93 17.61 21.95
C LEU A 152 34.10 18.87 21.66
N VAL A 153 34.75 19.96 21.25
CA VAL A 153 34.07 21.21 20.87
C VAL A 153 33.11 20.95 19.70
N ARG A 154 33.59 20.28 18.66
CA ARG A 154 32.79 19.92 17.49
C ARG A 154 31.60 19.04 17.86
N ARG A 155 31.80 17.96 18.64
CA ARG A 155 30.72 17.03 19.03
C ARG A 155 29.68 17.70 19.92
N LYS A 156 30.08 18.56 20.85
CA LYS A 156 29.15 19.34 21.67
C LYS A 156 28.33 20.32 20.82
N HIS A 157 28.95 20.94 19.82
CA HIS A 157 28.26 21.83 18.90
C HIS A 157 27.23 21.07 18.04
N GLU A 158 27.64 19.96 17.42
CA GLU A 158 26.75 19.07 16.65
C GLU A 158 25.57 18.57 17.51
N LEU A 159 25.83 18.16 18.76
CA LEU A 159 24.78 17.73 19.68
C LEU A 159 23.78 18.85 19.98
N LYS A 160 24.26 20.09 20.17
CA LYS A 160 23.39 21.25 20.41
C LYS A 160 22.48 21.51 19.20
N LEU A 161 23.04 21.50 17.99
CA LEU A 161 22.28 21.68 16.74
C LEU A 161 21.26 20.56 16.54
N GLY A 162 21.68 19.30 16.74
CA GLY A 162 20.79 18.14 16.63
C GLY A 162 19.60 18.25 17.60
N LYS A 163 19.85 18.55 18.88
CA LYS A 163 18.77 18.74 19.87
C LYS A 163 17.79 19.83 19.45
N ALA A 164 18.28 20.98 18.98
CA ALA A 164 17.43 22.08 18.53
C ALA A 164 16.58 21.69 17.31
N TYR A 165 17.19 21.06 16.31
CA TYR A 165 16.51 20.57 15.11
C TYR A 165 15.43 19.53 15.43
N HIS A 166 15.74 18.53 16.25
CA HIS A 166 14.77 17.50 16.64
C HIS A 166 13.65 18.07 17.53
N ALA A 167 13.94 19.03 18.41
CA ALA A 167 12.92 19.72 19.19
C ALA A 167 11.96 20.51 18.28
N GLU A 168 12.48 21.22 17.29
CA GLU A 168 11.64 22.01 16.37
C GLU A 168 10.79 21.10 15.46
N THR A 169 11.37 20.05 14.88
CA THR A 169 10.61 19.10 14.06
C THR A 169 9.54 18.37 14.87
N ALA A 170 9.82 18.03 16.14
CA ALA A 170 8.82 17.46 17.05
C ALA A 170 7.70 18.46 17.36
N ARG A 171 8.04 19.74 17.61
CA ARG A 171 7.07 20.82 17.82
C ARG A 171 6.15 20.98 16.61
N LEU A 172 6.70 21.00 15.40
CA LEU A 172 5.94 21.13 14.16
C LEU A 172 5.03 19.92 13.91
N ARG A 173 5.48 18.69 14.18
CA ARG A 173 4.61 17.49 14.09
C ARG A 173 3.44 17.56 15.06
N LYS A 174 3.68 18.03 16.29
CA LYS A 174 2.61 18.21 17.27
C LYS A 174 1.63 19.30 16.83
N ALA A 175 2.15 20.42 16.32
CA ALA A 175 1.34 21.55 15.88
C ALA A 175 0.52 21.26 14.61
N SER A 176 1.02 20.39 13.72
CA SER A 176 0.34 20.07 12.47
C SER A 176 -0.80 19.07 12.60
N GLY A 177 -0.88 18.34 13.72
CA GLY A 177 -1.85 17.26 13.90
C GLY A 177 -1.59 16.03 13.01
N ILE A 178 -0.41 15.94 12.36
CA ILE A 178 -0.10 14.86 11.42
C ILE A 178 -0.22 13.47 12.03
N GLU A 179 0.12 13.32 13.31
CA GLU A 179 0.03 12.02 13.99
C GLU A 179 -1.42 11.58 14.21
N LEU A 180 -2.35 12.52 14.41
CA LEU A 180 -3.78 12.22 14.47
C LEU A 180 -4.31 11.81 13.09
N ALA A 181 -3.93 12.53 12.03
CA ALA A 181 -4.30 12.18 10.66
C ALA A 181 -3.77 10.80 10.25
N LYS A 182 -2.52 10.47 10.62
CA LYS A 182 -1.95 9.12 10.43
C LYS A 182 -2.71 8.05 11.21
N ALA A 183 -3.06 8.32 12.46
CA ALA A 183 -3.84 7.39 13.27
C ALA A 183 -5.23 7.13 12.64
N ARG A 184 -5.89 8.19 12.15
CA ARG A 184 -7.15 8.08 11.40
C ARG A 184 -7.00 7.25 10.13
N ALA A 185 -5.97 7.50 9.33
CA ALA A 185 -5.72 6.73 8.11
C ALA A 185 -5.43 5.24 8.42
N ALA A 186 -4.68 4.96 9.50
CA ALA A 186 -4.42 3.60 9.95
C ALA A 186 -5.71 2.90 10.42
N ALA A 187 -6.58 3.59 11.16
CA ALA A 187 -7.86 3.07 11.62
C ALA A 187 -8.83 2.82 10.45
N ALA A 188 -8.92 3.76 9.50
CA ALA A 188 -9.76 3.62 8.30
C ALA A 188 -9.27 2.47 7.41
N LYS A 189 -7.95 2.33 7.23
CA LYS A 189 -7.36 1.19 6.54
C LYS A 189 -7.71 -0.13 7.22
N LYS A 190 -7.57 -0.21 8.55
CA LYS A 190 -7.92 -1.40 9.31
C LYS A 190 -9.40 -1.74 9.14
N SER A 191 -10.28 -0.75 9.28
CA SER A 191 -11.72 -0.93 9.12
C SER A 191 -12.09 -1.44 7.71
N LEU A 192 -11.42 -0.93 6.67
CA LEU A 192 -11.60 -1.42 5.30
C LEU A 192 -11.10 -2.87 5.15
N SER A 193 -9.95 -3.22 5.72
CA SER A 193 -9.44 -4.62 5.69
C SER A 193 -10.37 -5.58 6.43
N ASP A 194 -10.82 -5.20 7.63
CA ASP A 194 -11.75 -5.99 8.44
C ASP A 194 -13.08 -6.20 7.69
N LEU A 195 -13.58 -5.17 7.00
CA LEU A 195 -14.79 -5.26 6.17
C LEU A 195 -14.62 -6.22 5.00
N VAL A 196 -13.49 -6.15 4.28
CA VAL A 196 -13.19 -7.07 3.17
C VAL A 196 -13.07 -8.51 3.67
N THR A 197 -12.43 -8.70 4.82
CA THR A 197 -12.35 -10.02 5.49
C THR A 197 -13.74 -10.56 5.82
N ALA A 198 -14.59 -9.74 6.45
CA ALA A 198 -15.97 -10.13 6.77
C ALA A 198 -16.77 -10.51 5.51
N ILE A 199 -16.59 -9.78 4.40
CA ILE A 199 -17.21 -10.10 3.10
C ILE A 199 -16.73 -11.46 2.56
N MET A 200 -15.44 -11.75 2.68
CA MET A 200 -14.87 -13.02 2.20
C MET A 200 -15.37 -14.22 3.00
N GLU A 201 -15.56 -14.05 4.31
CA GLU A 201 -16.07 -15.08 5.22
C GLU A 201 -17.55 -15.44 5.00
N GLN A 202 -18.34 -14.53 4.43
CA GLN A 202 -19.74 -14.81 4.13
C GLN A 202 -19.87 -15.84 2.99
N PRO A 203 -20.79 -16.81 3.07
CA PRO A 203 -21.15 -17.63 1.92
C PRO A 203 -21.71 -16.75 0.79
N GLY A 204 -21.26 -16.98 -0.44
CA GLY A 204 -21.87 -16.41 -1.64
C GLY A 204 -22.59 -17.52 -2.40
N THR A 205 -23.92 -17.47 -2.42
CA THR A 205 -24.76 -18.54 -3.01
C THR A 205 -25.09 -18.27 -4.48
N THR A 206 -24.75 -17.09 -4.99
CA THR A 206 -25.03 -16.67 -6.37
C THR A 206 -23.83 -15.97 -7.01
N MET A 207 -23.95 -15.67 -8.30
CA MET A 207 -22.98 -14.83 -9.02
C MET A 207 -22.94 -13.39 -8.46
N GLU A 208 -24.04 -12.89 -7.90
CA GLU A 208 -24.06 -11.57 -7.23
C GLU A 208 -23.11 -11.55 -6.03
N GLY A 209 -23.14 -12.60 -5.20
CA GLY A 209 -22.20 -12.75 -4.09
C GLY A 209 -20.74 -12.84 -4.55
N MET A 210 -20.47 -13.51 -5.68
CA MET A 210 -19.11 -13.54 -6.25
C MET A 210 -18.65 -12.17 -6.71
N LEU A 211 -19.54 -11.38 -7.33
CA LEU A 211 -19.25 -10.01 -7.73
C LEU A 211 -18.96 -9.11 -6.52
N ILE A 212 -19.75 -9.21 -5.44
CA ILE A 212 -19.52 -8.45 -4.20
C ILE A 212 -18.13 -8.76 -3.63
N LYS A 213 -17.77 -10.05 -3.54
CA LYS A 213 -16.44 -10.48 -3.07
C LYS A 213 -15.33 -9.93 -3.98
N ALA A 214 -15.44 -10.08 -5.29
CA ALA A 214 -14.46 -9.56 -6.23
C ALA A 214 -14.29 -8.03 -6.13
N GLN A 215 -15.40 -7.30 -5.99
CA GLN A 215 -15.41 -5.85 -5.79
C GLN A 215 -14.73 -5.44 -4.48
N ALA A 216 -14.88 -6.22 -3.40
CA ALA A 216 -14.20 -5.97 -2.13
C ALA A 216 -12.68 -5.99 -2.28
N VAL A 217 -12.13 -7.04 -2.91
CA VAL A 217 -10.68 -7.17 -3.16
C VAL A 217 -10.19 -6.07 -4.09
N ALA A 218 -10.92 -5.81 -5.18
CA ALA A 218 -10.56 -4.77 -6.14
C ALA A 218 -10.53 -3.38 -5.48
N THR A 219 -11.51 -3.08 -4.63
CA THR A 219 -11.61 -1.81 -3.89
C THR A 219 -10.44 -1.64 -2.94
N PHE A 220 -10.10 -2.67 -2.17
CA PHE A 220 -8.95 -2.65 -1.25
C PHE A 220 -7.62 -2.46 -1.99
N ASN A 221 -7.40 -3.24 -3.05
CA ASN A 221 -6.17 -3.16 -3.84
C ASN A 221 -6.01 -1.79 -4.52
N LYS A 222 -7.11 -1.21 -5.02
CA LYS A 222 -7.08 0.15 -5.58
C LYS A 222 -6.77 1.20 -4.51
N ALA A 223 -7.24 1.00 -3.29
CA ALA A 223 -7.01 1.93 -2.19
C ALA A 223 -5.60 1.80 -1.58
N ILE A 224 -4.96 0.63 -1.68
CA ILE A 224 -3.66 0.37 -1.07
C ILE A 224 -2.57 0.25 -2.14
N ALA A 225 -1.68 1.25 -2.20
CA ALA A 225 -0.51 1.25 -3.09
C ALA A 225 0.63 0.27 -2.69
N ARG A 226 0.37 -0.73 -1.83
CA ARG A 226 1.39 -1.72 -1.41
C ARG A 226 1.40 -2.92 -2.35
N LYS A 227 2.61 -3.42 -2.63
CA LYS A 227 2.83 -4.55 -3.54
C LYS A 227 2.18 -5.86 -3.07
N TYR A 228 2.08 -6.14 -1.76
CA TYR A 228 1.50 -7.38 -1.25
C TYR A 228 0.95 -7.20 0.18
N PRO A 229 -0.38 -7.20 0.38
CA PRO A 229 -0.99 -7.42 1.69
C PRO A 229 -1.01 -8.93 2.00
N PHE A 230 -0.51 -9.37 3.16
CA PHE A 230 -0.60 -10.78 3.58
C PHE A 230 -2.06 -11.30 3.62
N GLU A 231 -3.00 -10.41 3.95
CA GLU A 231 -4.45 -10.69 3.94
C GLU A 231 -4.98 -11.02 2.53
N ALA A 232 -4.35 -10.51 1.47
CA ALA A 232 -4.82 -10.71 0.10
C ALA A 232 -4.62 -12.15 -0.39
N GLU A 233 -3.62 -12.87 0.11
CA GLU A 233 -3.43 -14.29 -0.21
C GLU A 233 -4.58 -15.14 0.35
N LEU A 234 -4.99 -14.85 1.59
CA LEU A 234 -6.12 -15.52 2.24
C LEU A 234 -7.42 -15.23 1.48
N TRP A 235 -7.68 -13.97 1.12
CA TRP A 235 -8.87 -13.60 0.37
C TRP A 235 -8.90 -14.24 -1.03
N ALA A 236 -7.75 -14.36 -1.70
CA ALA A 236 -7.67 -15.05 -2.98
C ALA A 236 -8.05 -16.53 -2.85
N ALA A 237 -7.56 -17.21 -1.81
CA ALA A 237 -7.93 -18.59 -1.51
C ALA A 237 -9.43 -18.74 -1.18
N GLN A 238 -9.99 -17.82 -0.38
CA GLN A 238 -11.41 -17.82 -0.02
C GLN A 238 -12.33 -17.55 -1.22
N LEU A 239 -11.92 -16.65 -2.13
CA LEU A 239 -12.63 -16.39 -3.37
C LEU A 239 -12.59 -17.62 -4.28
N ALA A 240 -11.43 -18.27 -4.44
CA ALA A 240 -11.30 -19.49 -5.22
C ALA A 240 -12.18 -20.63 -4.67
N ALA A 241 -12.20 -20.82 -3.35
CA ALA A 241 -13.08 -21.80 -2.70
C ALA A 241 -14.57 -21.50 -2.95
N SER A 242 -14.95 -20.22 -2.89
CA SER A 242 -16.34 -19.78 -3.16
C SER A 242 -16.75 -20.07 -4.61
N VAL A 243 -15.85 -19.84 -5.57
CA VAL A 243 -16.09 -20.16 -7.00
C VAL A 243 -16.25 -21.66 -7.22
N LEU A 244 -15.40 -22.48 -6.60
CA LEU A 244 -15.49 -23.95 -6.70
C LEU A 244 -16.80 -24.47 -6.09
N GLN A 245 -17.24 -23.89 -4.97
CA GLN A 245 -18.50 -24.23 -4.33
C GLN A 245 -19.72 -23.86 -5.19
N LEU A 246 -19.68 -22.68 -5.83
CA LEU A 246 -20.75 -22.26 -6.74
C LEU A 246 -20.82 -23.17 -7.99
N ALA A 247 -19.67 -23.54 -8.54
CA ALA A 247 -19.60 -24.44 -9.69
C ALA A 247 -20.13 -25.84 -9.36
N SER A 248 -19.76 -26.41 -8.22
CA SER A 248 -20.22 -27.74 -7.80
C SER A 248 -21.70 -27.79 -7.44
N ALA A 249 -22.26 -26.70 -6.90
CA ALA A 249 -23.70 -26.58 -6.66
C ALA A 249 -24.51 -26.51 -7.96
N GLY A 250 -23.94 -25.90 -9.02
CA GLY A 250 -24.51 -25.89 -10.36
C GLY A 250 -24.54 -27.28 -11.01
N ASP A 251 -23.47 -28.07 -10.84
CA ASP A 251 -23.36 -29.44 -11.38
C ASP A 251 -24.28 -30.44 -10.66
N ALA A 252 -24.58 -30.24 -9.37
CA ALA A 252 -25.50 -31.09 -8.60
C ALA A 252 -26.99 -30.86 -8.90
N SER A 253 -27.31 -29.80 -9.65
CA SER A 253 -28.69 -29.40 -9.99
C SER A 253 -29.06 -29.67 -11.46
N ALA A 254 -28.18 -30.35 -12.22
CA ALA A 254 -28.34 -30.73 -13.63
C ALA A 254 -28.54 -32.25 -13.77
#